data_AF-A0A8C7DXW1-F1
#
_entry.id   AF-A0A8C7DXW1-F1
#
_cell.length_a   1.000
_cell.length_b   1.000
_cell.length_c   1.000
_cell.angle_alpha   90.00
_cell.angle_beta   90.00
_cell.angle_gamma   90.00
#
_symmetry.space_group_name_H-M   'P 1'
#
loop_
_entity.id
_entity.type
_entity.pdbx_description
1 polymer ?
#
loop_
_entity_poly.entity_id
_entity_poly.type
_entity_poly.pdbx_seq_one_letter_code
_entity_poly.pdbx_strand_id
1 'polypeptide(L)'
;IKDLLYRIRIDTARTLKSKMKFGLIQMMRKQLIPLIGIMTFAAAAATFASLYFLFSKNDVILNKSRNPEPWEGVDPSKPQKLVTIHQKWRPIEELEQVKCMTK
;
A
#
# COMPACT_ATOMS: atom_id res chain seq x y z
N ILE A 1 2.00 1.52 50.36
CA ILE A 1 1.59 0.08 50.32
C ILE A 1 0.48 -0.16 49.29
N LYS A 2 -0.69 0.51 49.38
CA LYS A 2 -1.81 0.32 48.42
C LYS A 2 -1.44 0.62 46.96
N ASP A 3 -0.69 1.70 46.72
CA ASP A 3 -0.23 2.07 45.36
C ASP A 3 0.72 1.02 44.74
N LEU A 4 1.57 0.43 45.59
CA LEU A 4 2.53 -0.60 45.18
C LEU A 4 1.81 -1.91 44.81
N LEU A 5 0.79 -2.29 45.58
CA LEU A 5 -0.09 -3.42 45.27
C LEU A 5 -0.91 -3.18 43.99
N TYR A 6 -1.35 -1.95 43.74
CA TYR A 6 -2.09 -1.59 42.52
C TYR A 6 -1.20 -1.72 41.27
N ARG A 7 0.03 -1.22 41.32
CA ARG A 7 1.00 -1.37 40.23
C ARG A 7 1.36 -2.83 39.96
N ILE A 8 1.64 -3.60 41.01
CA ILE A 8 1.91 -5.05 40.89
C ILE A 8 0.73 -5.76 40.20
N ARG A 9 -0.52 -5.49 40.62
CA ARG A 9 -1.70 -6.10 40.01
C ARG A 9 -1.84 -5.75 38.52
N ILE A 10 -1.57 -4.50 38.14
CA ILE A 10 -1.60 -4.07 36.73
C ILE A 10 -0.51 -4.77 35.91
N ASP A 11 0.70 -4.89 36.46
CA ASP A 11 1.81 -5.55 35.77
C ASP A 11 1.56 -7.04 35.60
N THR A 12 1.02 -7.72 36.61
CA THR A 12 0.64 -9.13 36.51
C THR A 12 -0.48 -9.32 35.49
N ALA A 13 -1.48 -8.42 35.45
CA ALA A 13 -2.57 -8.47 34.47
C ALA A 13 -2.07 -8.23 33.03
N ARG A 14 -1.16 -7.26 32.84
CA ARG A 14 -0.50 -7.02 31.54
C ARG A 14 0.31 -8.23 31.10
N THR A 15 1.05 -8.83 32.03
CA THR A 15 1.88 -10.00 31.77
C THR A 15 1.03 -11.23 31.43
N LEU A 16 -0.06 -11.48 32.17
CA LEU A 16 -1.01 -12.55 31.87
C LEU A 16 -1.65 -12.37 30.49
N LYS A 17 -2.09 -11.14 30.18
CA LYS A 17 -2.71 -10.82 28.89
C LYS A 17 -1.74 -11.03 27.72
N SER A 18 -0.48 -10.63 27.90
CA SER A 18 0.61 -10.88 26.94
C SER A 18 0.85 -12.39 26.75
N LYS A 19 0.98 -13.13 27.86
CA LYS A 19 1.24 -14.58 27.85
C LYS A 19 0.09 -15.38 27.22
N MET A 20 -1.15 -14.96 27.45
CA MET A 20 -2.35 -15.57 26.86
C MET A 20 -2.45 -15.30 25.35
N LYS A 21 -2.09 -14.10 24.87
CA LYS A 21 -2.00 -13.80 23.43
C LYS A 21 -0.92 -14.64 22.75
N PHE A 22 0.25 -14.76 23.36
CA PHE A 22 1.35 -15.57 22.84
C PHE A 22 1.01 -17.07 22.86
N GLY A 23 0.35 -17.53 23.92
CA GLY A 23 -0.17 -18.90 24.03
C GLY A 23 -1.24 -19.22 22.99
N LEU A 24 -2.13 -18.27 22.67
CA LEU A 24 -3.10 -18.42 21.59
C LEU A 24 -2.40 -18.59 20.23
N ILE A 25 -1.37 -17.79 19.95
CA ILE A 25 -0.56 -17.88 18.72
C ILE A 25 0.23 -19.20 18.67
N GLN A 26 0.71 -19.72 19.81
CA GLN A 26 1.39 -21.02 19.90
C GLN A 26 0.43 -22.22 19.81
N MET A 27 -0.81 -22.08 20.27
CA MET A 27 -1.86 -23.11 20.16
C MET A 27 -2.40 -23.24 18.72
N MET A 28 -2.22 -22.22 17.89
CA MET A 28 -2.46 -22.32 16.45
C MET A 28 -1.40 -23.27 15.86
N ARG A 29 -1.84 -24.43 15.36
CA ARG A 29 -0.97 -25.50 14.82
C ARG A 29 0.12 -24.91 13.91
N LYS A 30 1.33 -25.49 13.90
CA LYS A 30 2.48 -25.01 13.10
C LYS A 30 2.19 -24.71 11.61
N GLN A 31 1.13 -25.30 11.05
CA GLN A 31 0.66 -25.09 9.69
C GLN A 31 -0.22 -23.82 9.50
N LEU A 32 -0.82 -23.30 10.57
CA LEU A 32 -1.75 -22.16 10.53
C LEU A 32 -1.03 -20.81 10.56
N ILE A 33 0.17 -20.76 11.16
CA ILE A 33 1.05 -19.58 11.18
C ILE A 33 1.42 -19.12 9.75
N PRO A 34 1.95 -19.98 8.87
CA PRO A 34 2.23 -19.57 7.49
C PRO A 34 0.95 -19.25 6.70
N LEU A 35 -0.16 -19.95 6.96
CA LEU A 35 -1.43 -19.68 6.29
C LEU A 35 -1.95 -18.27 6.59
N ILE A 36 -1.99 -17.90 7.88
CA ILE A 36 -2.40 -16.55 8.30
C ILE A 36 -1.40 -15.51 7.81
N GLY A 37 -0.10 -15.82 7.83
CA GLY A 37 0.93 -14.92 7.31
C GLY A 37 0.74 -14.57 5.83
N ILE A 38 0.48 -15.57 4.97
CA ILE A 38 0.19 -15.34 3.55
C ILE A 38 -1.12 -14.58 3.39
N MET A 39 -2.16 -14.92 4.15
CA MET A 39 -3.46 -14.27 4.05
C MET A 39 -3.39 -12.78 4.43
N THR A 40 -2.73 -12.46 5.54
CA THR A 40 -2.56 -11.07 5.98
C THR A 40 -1.63 -10.30 5.05
N PHE A 41 -0.56 -10.93 4.56
CA PHE A 41 0.33 -10.33 3.57
C PHE A 41 -0.42 -10.02 2.26
N ALA A 42 -1.23 -10.94 1.75
CA ALA A 42 -2.04 -10.74 0.55
C ALA A 42 -3.06 -9.63 0.74
N ALA A 43 -3.78 -9.60 1.88
CA ALA A 43 -4.74 -8.55 2.20
C ALA A 43 -4.06 -7.17 2.29
N ALA A 44 -2.90 -7.09 2.96
CA ALA A 44 -2.13 -5.86 3.07
C ALA A 44 -1.55 -5.40 1.72
N ALA A 45 -1.05 -6.33 0.90
CA ALA A 45 -0.55 -6.02 -0.43
C ALA A 45 -1.66 -5.50 -1.35
N ALA A 46 -2.84 -6.09 -1.29
CA ALA A 46 -4.00 -5.67 -2.08
C ALA A 46 -4.48 -4.26 -1.68
N THR A 47 -4.58 -3.97 -0.39
CA THR A 47 -4.95 -2.62 0.09
C THR A 47 -3.89 -1.59 -0.22
N PHE A 48 -2.61 -1.93 -0.11
CA PHE A 48 -1.54 -1.02 -0.47
C PHE A 48 -1.51 -0.74 -1.98
N ALA A 49 -1.67 -1.77 -2.81
CA ALA A 49 -1.72 -1.61 -4.27
C ALA A 49 -2.92 -0.78 -4.72
N SER A 50 -4.10 -0.98 -4.13
CA SER A 50 -5.28 -0.18 -4.46
C SER A 50 -5.10 1.30 -4.10
N LEU A 51 -4.55 1.60 -2.92
CA LEU A 51 -4.23 2.97 -2.52
C LEU A 51 -3.15 3.58 -3.43
N TYR A 52 -2.10 2.83 -3.75
CA TYR A 52 -1.05 3.28 -4.66
C TYR A 52 -1.65 3.66 -6.02
N PHE A 53 -2.47 2.81 -6.63
CA PHE A 53 -3.08 3.12 -7.93
C PHE A 53 -4.04 4.29 -7.85
N LEU A 54 -4.84 4.38 -6.79
CA LEU A 54 -5.81 5.46 -6.61
C LEU A 54 -5.15 6.84 -6.52
N PHE A 55 -4.00 6.95 -5.84
CA PHE A 55 -3.35 8.25 -5.58
C PHE A 55 -2.18 8.58 -6.51
N SER A 56 -1.51 7.60 -7.10
CA SER A 56 -0.31 7.83 -7.92
C SER A 56 -0.53 7.73 -9.42
N LYS A 57 -1.64 7.11 -9.87
CA LYS A 57 -1.93 6.93 -11.29
C LYS A 57 -2.97 7.92 -11.76
N ASN A 58 -2.62 8.65 -12.81
CA ASN A 58 -3.51 9.60 -13.46
C ASN A 58 -4.68 8.93 -14.21
N ASP A 59 -4.55 7.63 -14.51
CA ASP A 59 -5.60 6.87 -15.20
C ASP A 59 -6.86 6.64 -14.34
N VAL A 60 -6.75 6.77 -13.01
CA VAL A 60 -7.87 6.57 -12.09
C VAL A 60 -8.60 7.89 -11.86
N ILE A 61 -9.66 8.09 -12.64
CA ILE A 61 -10.44 9.34 -12.63
C ILE A 61 -11.53 9.27 -11.56
N LEU A 62 -11.35 10.04 -10.48
CA LEU A 62 -12.36 10.21 -9.44
C LEU A 62 -13.39 11.29 -9.77
N ASN A 63 -12.99 12.32 -10.52
CA ASN A 63 -13.86 13.43 -10.91
C ASN A 63 -14.00 13.45 -12.44
N LYS A 64 -15.23 13.27 -12.94
CA LYS A 64 -15.52 13.25 -14.38
C LYS A 64 -15.67 14.64 -15.00
N SER A 65 -15.76 15.70 -14.19
CA SER A 65 -15.93 17.06 -14.70
C SER A 65 -14.58 17.64 -15.15
N ARG A 66 -14.52 18.14 -16.41
CA ARG A 66 -13.32 18.72 -17.04
C ARG A 66 -12.08 17.81 -16.99
N ASN A 67 -12.28 16.52 -17.24
CA ASN A 67 -11.21 15.53 -17.23
C ASN A 67 -10.33 15.68 -18.49
N PRO A 68 -9.04 16.03 -18.37
CA PRO A 68 -8.12 15.98 -19.51
C PRO A 68 -7.93 14.54 -19.98
N GLU A 69 -7.36 14.34 -21.17
CA GLU A 69 -7.12 12.98 -21.64
C GLU A 69 -6.09 12.29 -20.71
N PRO A 70 -6.23 10.98 -20.44
CA PRO A 70 -5.44 10.29 -19.42
C PRO A 70 -3.91 10.46 -19.57
N TRP A 71 -3.43 10.53 -20.81
CA TRP A 71 -2.02 10.71 -21.16
C TRP A 71 -1.50 12.15 -21.05
N GLU A 72 -2.37 13.16 -20.92
CA GLU A 72 -1.93 14.55 -20.84
C GLU A 72 -1.30 14.92 -19.49
N GLY A 73 -1.75 14.27 -18.41
CA GLY A 73 -1.19 14.46 -17.07
C GLY A 73 0.00 13.55 -16.74
N VAL A 74 0.41 12.71 -17.69
CA VAL A 74 1.53 11.77 -17.51
C VAL A 74 2.83 12.48 -17.87
N ASP A 75 3.72 12.64 -16.89
CA ASP A 75 5.10 13.08 -17.13
C ASP A 75 5.90 11.88 -17.69
N PRO A 76 6.34 11.94 -18.96
CA PRO A 76 6.99 10.82 -19.60
C PRO A 76 8.50 10.75 -19.27
N SER A 77 9.06 11.82 -18.69
CA SER A 77 10.45 11.86 -18.22
C SER A 77 10.66 11.02 -16.96
N LYS A 78 9.57 10.68 -16.28
CA LYS A 78 9.59 9.88 -15.05
C LYS A 78 9.23 8.42 -15.34
N PRO A 79 9.86 7.46 -14.63
CA PRO A 79 9.44 6.07 -14.65
C PRO A 79 7.96 5.93 -14.25
N GLN A 80 7.15 5.38 -15.16
CA GLN A 80 5.72 5.15 -14.91
C GLN A 80 5.40 3.75 -14.39
N LYS A 81 6.38 2.84 -14.31
CA LYS A 81 6.17 1.48 -13.81
C LYS A 81 6.75 1.36 -12.40
N LEU A 82 6.21 0.44 -11.60
CA LEU A 82 6.76 0.11 -10.28
C LEU A 82 8.24 -0.33 -10.37
N VAL A 83 8.60 -0.99 -11.47
CA VAL A 83 9.98 -1.36 -11.80
C VAL A 83 10.22 -1.04 -13.26
N THR A 84 11.28 -0.29 -13.55
CA THR A 84 11.74 0.01 -14.91
C THR A 84 13.16 -0.48 -15.09
N ILE A 85 13.39 -1.30 -16.12
CA ILE A 85 14.71 -1.79 -16.50
C ILE A 85 15.02 -1.20 -17.89
N HIS A 86 16.10 -0.42 -18.01
CA HIS A 86 16.57 0.21 -19.25
C HIS A 86 15.53 1.03 -20.05
N GLN A 87 14.46 1.49 -19.40
CA GLN A 87 13.46 2.33 -20.07
C GLN A 87 14.05 3.72 -20.34
N LYS A 88 14.11 4.10 -21.62
CA LYS A 88 14.50 5.46 -22.07
C LYS A 88 13.30 6.12 -22.71
N TRP A 89 13.00 7.35 -22.30
CA TRP A 89 12.01 8.17 -22.98
C TRP A 89 12.69 9.10 -23.99
N ARG A 90 12.07 9.29 -25.15
CA ARG A 90 12.45 10.29 -26.15
C ARG A 90 11.17 10.91 -26.74
N PRO A 91 11.11 12.24 -26.88
CA PRO A 91 10.00 12.89 -27.57
C PRO A 91 10.03 12.54 -29.07
N ILE A 92 8.84 12.54 -29.67
CA ILE A 92 8.66 12.33 -31.12
C ILE A 92 8.13 13.65 -31.67
N GLU A 93 8.94 14.33 -32.47
CA GLU A 93 8.65 15.69 -32.95
C GLU A 93 7.33 15.75 -33.75
N GLU A 94 7.05 14.75 -34.59
CA GLU A 94 5.82 14.67 -35.37
C GLU A 94 4.56 14.63 -34.47
N LEU A 95 4.64 13.91 -33.35
CA LEU A 95 3.54 13.82 -32.38
C LEU A 95 3.32 15.15 -31.66
N GLU A 96 4.39 15.88 -31.35
CA GLU A 96 4.28 17.21 -30.74
C GLU A 96 3.67 18.23 -31.70
N GLN A 97 4.05 18.18 -32.98
CA GLN A 97 3.47 19.04 -34.02
C GLN A 97 1.96 18.80 -34.17
N VAL A 98 1.53 17.54 -34.29
CA VAL A 98 0.10 17.18 -34.38
C VAL A 98 -0.66 17.62 -33.13
N LYS A 99 -0.07 17.46 -31.95
CA LYS A 99 -0.69 17.88 -30.68
C LYS A 99 -0.92 19.39 -30.63
N CYS A 100 0.04 20.18 -31.13
CA CYS A 100 -0.08 21.63 -31.22
C CYS A 100 -1.15 22.09 -32.23
N MET A 101 -1.41 21.31 -33.29
CA MET A 101 -2.42 21.63 -34.30
C MET A 101 -3.86 21.29 -33.85
N THR A 102 -4.00 20.39 -32.88
CA THR A 102 -5.29 19.82 -32.47
C THR A 102 -5.88 20.50 -31.23
N LYS A 103 -5.07 21.21 -30.44
CA LYS A 103 -5.51 21.98 -29.25
C LYS A 103 -5.98 23.38 -29.62
#